data_AF-A0A8J3HEP2-F1
#
_entry.id   AF-A0A8J3HEP2-F1
#
_cell.length_a   1.000
_cell.length_b   1.000
_cell.length_c   1.000
_cell.angle_alpha   90.00
_cell.angle_beta   90.00
_cell.angle_gamma   90.00
#
_symmetry.space_group_name_H-M   'P 1'
#
loop_
_entity.id
_entity.type
_entity.pdbx_description
1 polymer ?
#
loop_
_entity_poly.entity_id
_entity_poly.type
_entity_poly.pdbx_seq_one_letter_code
_entity_poly.pdbx_strand_id
1 'polypeptide(L)'
;MGNPDGDHPFLAWGQRAALFKDAEHPAAGKLYLNWLLTPDWQAAGQHGWGVRTDVTPTGTGIWDVPNARSADFAAFMADRADVERWRQTMILYFGEVASPPTPGWLGLAPTTHA
;
A
#
# COMPACT_ATOMS: atom_id res chain seq x y z
N MET A 1 2.66 -15.44 -4.86
CA MET A 1 3.69 -14.39 -4.64
C MET A 1 5.03 -15.02 -4.98
N GLY A 2 5.92 -14.30 -5.68
CA GLY A 2 7.26 -14.81 -6.01
C GLY A 2 8.05 -15.16 -4.75
N ASN A 3 9.08 -15.98 -4.88
CA ASN A 3 9.95 -16.33 -3.76
C ASN A 3 10.55 -15.05 -3.14
N PRO A 4 10.19 -14.68 -1.90
CA PRO A 4 10.75 -13.50 -1.25
C PRO A 4 12.28 -13.60 -1.07
N ASP A 5 12.83 -14.81 -1.14
CA ASP A 5 14.27 -15.09 -1.02
C ASP A 5 15.01 -15.04 -2.37
N GLY A 6 14.38 -14.56 -3.45
CA GLY A 6 15.03 -14.42 -4.76
C GLY A 6 15.97 -13.21 -4.85
N ASP A 7 17.01 -13.29 -5.68
CA ASP A 7 18.01 -12.21 -5.82
C ASP A 7 17.49 -10.91 -6.49
N HIS A 8 16.27 -10.91 -7.00
CA HIS A 8 15.71 -9.76 -7.71
C HIS A 8 14.94 -8.83 -6.77
N PRO A 9 15.16 -7.49 -6.85
CA PRO A 9 14.40 -6.54 -6.07
C PRO A 9 12.93 -6.55 -6.48
N PHE A 10 12.05 -6.36 -5.49
CA PHE A 10 10.62 -6.18 -5.72
C PHE A 10 10.08 -5.03 -4.86
N LEU A 11 8.90 -4.54 -5.21
CA LEU A 11 8.28 -3.43 -4.50
C LEU A 11 7.41 -3.95 -3.35
N ALA A 12 7.67 -3.48 -2.14
CA ALA A 12 6.76 -3.60 -1.00
C ALA A 12 6.62 -2.27 -0.28
N TRP A 13 5.46 -2.04 0.35
CA TRP A 13 5.23 -0.87 1.21
C TRP A 13 4.12 -1.16 2.20
N GLY A 14 4.13 -0.45 3.33
CA GLY A 14 3.01 -0.44 4.26
C GLY A 14 1.91 0.48 3.75
N GLN A 15 0.75 -0.08 3.38
CA GLN A 15 -0.43 0.72 3.08
C GLN A 15 -0.79 1.57 4.30
N ARG A 16 -0.85 2.89 4.12
CA ARG A 16 -1.09 3.84 5.22
C ARG A 16 -2.59 4.09 5.39
N ALA A 17 -3.06 4.05 6.63
CA ALA A 17 -4.42 4.42 7.01
C ALA A 17 -4.37 5.51 8.09
N ALA A 18 -5.36 6.41 8.08
CA ALA A 18 -5.47 7.51 9.03
C ALA A 18 -6.95 7.84 9.29
N LEU A 19 -7.22 8.49 10.42
CA LEU A 19 -8.53 9.02 10.78
C LEU A 19 -8.49 10.55 10.66
N PHE A 20 -9.44 11.13 9.93
CA PHE A 20 -9.61 12.59 9.89
C PHE A 20 -9.95 13.14 11.28
N LYS A 21 -9.41 14.31 11.61
CA LYS A 21 -9.68 14.98 12.88
C LYS A 21 -11.18 15.24 13.10
N ASP A 22 -11.87 15.61 12.02
CA ASP A 22 -13.30 15.95 12.02
C ASP A 22 -14.17 14.82 11.44
N ALA A 23 -13.72 13.56 11.58
CA ALA A 23 -14.50 12.42 11.13
C ALA A 23 -15.87 12.36 11.85
N GLU A 24 -16.95 12.16 11.09
CA GLU A 24 -18.33 12.07 11.63
C GLU A 24 -18.51 10.89 12.61
N HIS A 25 -17.77 9.80 12.39
CA HIS A 25 -17.83 8.59 13.21
C HIS A 25 -16.45 8.23 13.80
N PRO A 26 -15.91 9.03 14.75
CA PRO A 26 -14.54 8.84 15.23
C PRO A 26 -14.36 7.55 16.04
N ALA A 27 -15.40 7.08 16.73
CA ALA A 27 -15.37 5.80 17.45
C ALA A 27 -15.27 4.60 16.49
N ALA A 28 -16.06 4.61 15.40
CA ALA A 28 -16.02 3.57 14.38
C ALA A 28 -14.68 3.58 13.63
N GLY A 29 -14.17 4.77 13.29
CA GLY A 29 -12.84 4.90 12.67
C GLY A 29 -11.71 4.34 13.56
N LYS A 30 -11.75 4.62 14.87
CA LYS A 30 -10.80 4.02 15.82
C LYS A 30 -10.95 2.50 15.90
N LEU A 31 -12.18 1.98 15.96
CA LEU A 31 -12.43 0.54 15.97
C LEU A 31 -11.82 -0.13 14.73
N TYR A 32 -12.03 0.45 13.54
CA TYR A 32 -11.48 -0.07 12.29
C TYR A 32 -9.94 -0.11 12.30
N LEU A 33 -9.28 0.99 12.70
CA LEU A 33 -7.81 1.03 12.77
C LEU A 33 -7.25 0.04 13.80
N ASN A 34 -7.93 -0.17 14.94
CA ASN A 34 -7.54 -1.19 15.92
C ASN A 34 -7.76 -2.61 15.38
N TRP A 35 -8.87 -2.85 14.69
CA TRP A 35 -9.16 -4.14 14.07
C TRP A 35 -8.10 -4.56 13.05
N LEU A 36 -7.64 -3.63 12.20
CA LEU A 36 -6.53 -3.85 11.27
C LEU A 36 -5.24 -4.29 11.97
N LEU A 37 -5.05 -3.96 13.26
CA LEU A 37 -3.85 -4.30 14.03
C LEU A 37 -4.04 -5.50 14.95
N THR A 38 -5.18 -6.19 14.90
CA THR A 38 -5.38 -7.43 15.68
C THR A 38 -4.36 -8.51 15.27
N PRO A 39 -3.91 -9.37 16.20
CA PRO A 39 -2.95 -10.43 15.87
C PRO A 39 -3.45 -11.33 14.74
N ASP A 40 -4.73 -11.70 14.76
CA ASP A 40 -5.33 -12.58 13.74
C ASP A 40 -5.30 -11.93 12.35
N TRP A 41 -5.66 -10.64 12.24
CA TRP A 41 -5.60 -9.93 10.96
C TRP A 41 -4.16 -9.78 10.45
N GLN A 42 -3.23 -9.53 11.36
CA GLN A 42 -1.81 -9.33 11.05
C GLN A 42 -1.10 -10.64 10.66
N ALA A 43 -1.48 -11.77 11.28
CA ALA A 43 -0.97 -13.10 10.94
C ALA A 43 -1.55 -13.65 9.63
N ALA A 44 -2.80 -13.28 9.31
CA ALA A 44 -3.48 -13.71 8.08
C ALA A 44 -2.89 -13.10 6.81
N GLY A 45 -2.19 -11.95 6.89
CA GLY A 45 -1.50 -11.37 5.74
C GLY A 45 -2.43 -11.03 4.57
N GLN A 46 -3.68 -10.61 4.84
CA GLN A 46 -4.73 -10.39 3.83
C GLN A 46 -4.34 -9.44 2.67
N HIS A 47 -3.31 -8.60 2.89
CA HIS A 47 -2.73 -7.70 1.89
C HIS A 47 -1.22 -7.91 1.68
N GLY A 48 -0.71 -9.12 1.94
CA GLY A 48 0.71 -9.44 1.92
C GLY A 48 1.21 -9.79 3.31
N TRP A 49 2.05 -8.94 3.90
CA TRP A 49 2.65 -9.17 5.21
C TRP A 49 1.97 -8.37 6.32
N GLY A 50 2.00 -8.89 7.55
CA GLY A 50 1.72 -8.10 8.74
C GLY A 50 2.81 -7.05 8.98
N VAL A 51 2.44 -5.92 9.58
CA VAL A 51 3.34 -4.83 9.97
C VAL A 51 3.81 -4.93 11.43
N ARG A 52 3.11 -5.71 12.27
CA ARG A 52 3.46 -5.91 13.67
C ARG A 52 4.71 -6.79 13.81
N THR A 53 5.68 -6.32 14.59
CA THR A 53 6.93 -7.05 14.88
C THR A 53 6.78 -8.09 15.99
N ASP A 54 5.68 -8.04 16.74
CA ASP A 54 5.37 -8.94 17.85
C ASP A 54 4.40 -10.08 17.47
N VAL A 55 4.00 -10.16 16.20
CA VAL A 55 3.14 -11.22 15.66
C VAL A 55 3.96 -12.10 14.75
N THR A 56 4.01 -13.40 15.04
CA THR A 56 4.72 -14.36 14.19
C THR A 56 4.03 -14.48 12.84
N PRO A 57 4.69 -14.15 11.73
CA PRO A 57 4.14 -14.32 10.39
C PRO A 57 4.05 -15.80 10.00
N THR A 58 3.18 -16.12 9.03
CA THR A 58 3.07 -17.46 8.42
C THR A 58 4.23 -17.81 7.46
N GLY A 59 5.30 -17.01 7.43
CA GLY A 59 6.50 -17.14 6.59
C GLY A 59 7.56 -16.11 6.98
N THR A 60 8.44 -15.68 6.07
CA THR A 60 9.39 -14.59 6.33
C THR A 60 8.66 -13.26 6.53
N GLY A 61 8.91 -12.57 7.64
CA GLY A 61 8.36 -11.25 7.91
C GLY A 61 8.93 -10.22 6.95
N ILE A 62 8.12 -9.23 6.53
CA ILE A 62 8.56 -8.24 5.52
C ILE A 62 9.81 -7.44 5.93
N TRP A 63 10.05 -7.29 7.23
CA TRP A 63 11.21 -6.59 7.77
C TRP A 63 12.52 -7.37 7.56
N ASP A 64 12.44 -8.68 7.37
CA ASP A 64 13.58 -9.57 7.16
C ASP A 64 13.85 -9.83 5.66
N VAL A 65 13.14 -9.15 4.76
CA VAL A 65 13.22 -9.33 3.30
C VAL A 65 13.95 -8.14 2.66
N PRO A 66 15.29 -8.20 2.51
CA PRO A 66 16.11 -7.03 2.14
C PRO A 66 15.88 -6.52 0.71
N ASN A 67 15.58 -7.42 -0.22
CA ASN A 67 15.27 -7.12 -1.63
C ASN A 67 13.90 -6.43 -1.82
N ALA A 68 13.04 -6.39 -0.78
CA ALA A 68 11.76 -5.67 -0.82
C ALA A 68 11.92 -4.14 -0.69
N ARG A 69 13.03 -3.69 -0.09
CA ARG A 69 13.37 -2.27 0.12
C ARG A 69 12.19 -1.42 0.59
N SER A 70 11.43 -1.92 1.57
CA SER A 70 10.10 -1.41 1.94
C SER A 70 10.03 0.07 2.34
N ALA A 71 11.16 0.69 2.71
CA ALA A 71 11.26 2.11 3.02
C ALA A 71 11.40 2.99 1.76
N ASP A 72 11.99 2.46 0.69
CA ASP A 72 12.45 3.26 -0.44
C ASP A 72 11.30 3.71 -1.34
N PHE A 73 10.19 2.95 -1.38
CA PHE A 73 9.01 3.39 -2.09
C PHE A 73 8.45 4.70 -1.54
N ALA A 74 8.43 4.86 -0.21
CA ALA A 74 7.96 6.09 0.42
C ALA A 74 8.90 7.27 0.11
N ALA A 75 10.21 7.02 0.08
CA ALA A 75 11.20 8.03 -0.29
C ALA A 75 11.06 8.46 -1.75
N PHE A 76 10.92 7.50 -2.68
CA PHE A 76 10.64 7.77 -4.09
C PHE A 76 9.35 8.57 -4.28
N MET A 77 8.27 8.16 -3.63
CA MET A 77 6.97 8.82 -3.76
C MET A 77 6.94 10.26 -3.22
N ALA A 78 7.86 10.61 -2.31
CA ALA A 78 8.02 11.96 -1.78
C ALA A 78 8.64 12.93 -2.80
N ASP A 79 9.48 12.47 -3.71
CA ASP A 79 10.02 13.27 -4.81
C ASP A 79 9.05 13.25 -6.01
N ARG A 80 8.14 14.23 -6.03
CA ARG A 80 7.15 14.33 -7.11
C ARG A 80 7.76 14.65 -8.48
N ALA A 81 8.92 15.27 -8.52
CA ALA A 81 9.60 15.61 -9.77
C ALA A 81 10.22 14.37 -10.41
N ASP A 82 10.89 13.54 -9.61
CA ASP A 82 11.48 12.30 -10.12
C ASP A 82 10.41 11.26 -10.51
N VAL A 83 9.32 11.15 -9.73
CA VAL A 83 8.18 10.30 -10.09
C VAL A 83 7.58 10.69 -11.43
N GLU A 84 7.41 12.00 -11.68
CA GLU A 84 6.89 12.48 -12.96
C GLU A 84 7.86 12.21 -14.11
N ARG A 85 9.16 12.43 -13.91
CA ARG A 85 10.18 12.10 -14.92
C ARG A 85 10.11 10.64 -15.32
N TRP A 86 10.06 9.72 -14.36
CA TRP A 86 9.96 8.29 -14.64
C TRP A 86 8.65 7.90 -15.32
N ARG A 87 7.53 8.50 -14.92
CA ARG A 87 6.25 8.31 -15.62
C ARG A 87 6.35 8.71 -17.09
N GLN A 88 6.90 9.88 -17.39
CA GLN A 88 7.07 10.34 -18.78
C GLN A 88 7.98 9.42 -19.58
N THR A 89 9.09 8.97 -18.98
CA THR A 89 9.96 7.97 -19.61
C THR A 89 9.19 6.68 -19.93
N MET A 90 8.37 6.17 -19.01
CA MET A 90 7.56 4.96 -19.24
C MET A 90 6.54 5.15 -20.36
N ILE A 91 5.91 6.32 -20.47
CA ILE A 91 4.97 6.63 -21.57
C ILE A 91 5.65 6.54 -22.94
N LEU A 92 6.92 6.92 -23.06
CA LEU A 92 7.67 6.78 -24.33
C LEU A 92 7.80 5.32 -24.78
N TYR A 93 7.81 4.37 -23.84
CA TYR A 93 7.96 2.94 -24.14
C TYR A 93 6.62 2.21 -24.25
N PHE A 94 5.62 2.57 -23.43
CA PHE A 94 4.36 1.84 -23.31
C PHE A 94 3.18 2.55 -23.98
N GLY A 95 3.35 3.80 -24.41
CA GLY A 95 2.27 4.65 -24.89
C GLY A 95 1.45 5.26 -23.76
N GLU A 96 0.46 6.07 -24.14
CA GLU A 96 -0.48 6.67 -23.18
C GLU A 96 -1.46 5.63 -22.61
N VAL A 97 -1.98 5.90 -21.41
CA VAL A 97 -3.03 5.08 -20.81
C VAL A 97 -4.34 5.30 -21.57
N ALA A 98 -4.75 4.29 -22.35
CA ALA A 98 -5.89 4.42 -23.27
C ALA A 98 -7.26 4.06 -22.66
N SER A 99 -7.29 3.28 -21.57
CA SER A 99 -8.53 2.75 -21.01
C SER A 99 -9.15 3.69 -19.96
N PRO A 100 -10.49 3.68 -19.80
CA PRO A 100 -11.15 4.36 -18.68
C PRO A 100 -10.62 3.89 -17.32
N PRO A 101 -10.67 4.74 -16.28
CA PRO A 101 -10.29 4.34 -14.93
C PRO A 101 -11.19 3.19 -14.45
N THR A 102 -10.59 2.11 -13.95
CA THR A 102 -11.32 0.92 -13.48
C THR A 102 -12.33 1.19 -12.36
N PRO A 103 -12.13 2.17 -11.44
CA PRO A 103 -13.17 2.56 -10.47
C PRO A 103 -14.29 3.43 -11.05
N GLY A 104 -14.25 3.76 -12.35
CA GLY A 104 -15.12 4.74 -12.98
C GLY A 104 -14.75 6.19 -12.62
N TRP A 105 -15.70 7.11 -12.78
CA TRP A 105 -15.54 8.54 -12.47
C TRP A 105 -16.36 8.93 -11.24
N LEU A 106 -15.71 8.98 -10.07
CA LEU A 106 -16.37 9.22 -8.77
C LEU A 106 -16.74 10.68 -8.51
N GLY A 107 -16.16 11.63 -9.24
CA GLY A 107 -16.36 13.07 -9.01
C GLY A 107 -15.69 13.59 -7.74
N LEU A 108 -16.15 14.74 -7.24
CA LEU A 108 -15.50 15.47 -6.14
C LEU A 108 -15.95 15.02 -4.74
N ALA A 109 -17.17 14.50 -4.59
CA ALA A 109 -17.77 14.16 -3.31
C ALA A 109 -18.58 12.85 -3.39
N PRO A 110 -17.92 11.69 -3.51
CA PRO A 110 -18.59 10.40 -3.49
C PRO A 110 -19.21 10.16 -2.10
N THR A 111 -20.52 9.93 -2.04
CA THR A 111 -21.28 9.67 -0.80
C THR A 111 -21.84 8.26 -0.71
N THR A 112 -21.89 7.55 -1.82
CA THR A 112 -22.29 6.14 -1.89
C THR A 112 -21.07 5.25 -2.04
N HIS A 113 -21.03 4.17 -1.28
CA HIS A 113 -20.09 3.08 -1.51
C HIS A 113 -20.54 2.31 -2.78
N ALA A 114 -19.61 2.03 -3.68
CA ALA A 114 -19.82 1.15 -4.83
C ALA A 114 -19.87 -0.32 -4.40
#